data_AF-A0A1A8DIU2-F1
#
_entry.id   AF-A0A1A8DIU2-F1
#
_cell.length_a   1.000
_cell.length_b   1.000
_cell.length_c   1.000
_cell.angle_alpha   90.00
_cell.angle_beta   90.00
_cell.angle_gamma   90.00
#
_symmetry.space_group_name_H-M   'P 1'
#
loop_
_entity.id
_entity.type
_entity.pdbx_description
1 polymer ?
#
loop_
_entity_poly.entity_id
_entity_poly.type
_entity_poly.pdbx_seq_one_letter_code
_entity_poly.pdbx_strand_id
1 'polypeptide(L)'
;LDSPVSDTSQEMLNSSPVQHNSSPTEWQPPLNLTGVSIEEVSRCLKFIGLPDDIVSLFVSEKIDGNLFLQLTEEILSEDFKLSKLQVKKLLQFINGWRPKI
;
A
#
# COMPACT_ATOMS: atom_id res chain seq x y z
N LEU A 1 -49.39 37.42 35.89
CA LEU A 1 -48.65 36.15 35.78
C LEU A 1 -48.12 36.12 34.35
N ASP A 2 -46.98 36.77 34.13
CA ASP A 2 -46.40 36.96 32.79
C ASP A 2 -45.74 35.67 32.32
N SER A 3 -46.18 35.17 31.16
CA SER A 3 -45.48 34.14 30.40
C SER A 3 -44.70 34.81 29.28
N PRO A 4 -43.38 34.58 29.13
CA PRO A 4 -42.67 34.98 27.93
C PRO A 4 -42.69 33.87 26.87
N VAL A 5 -42.78 34.29 25.61
CA VAL A 5 -42.77 33.50 24.38
C VAL A 5 -41.40 33.59 23.70
N SER A 6 -40.96 32.46 23.11
CA SER A 6 -39.99 32.27 22.00
C SER A 6 -38.52 32.71 22.25
N ASP A 7 -37.45 32.09 21.72
CA ASP A 7 -37.26 31.51 20.38
C ASP A 7 -36.01 30.58 20.33
N THR A 8 -36.17 29.49 19.57
CA THR A 8 -35.29 28.73 18.67
C THR A 8 -33.77 28.97 18.57
N SER A 9 -33.06 27.84 18.42
CA SER A 9 -31.75 27.61 17.77
C SER A 9 -30.47 28.02 18.50
N GLN A 10 -29.84 27.06 19.18
CA GLN A 10 -28.37 26.89 19.10
C GLN A 10 -28.02 25.40 19.02
N GLU A 11 -27.77 24.98 17.78
CA GLU A 11 -27.00 23.79 17.46
C GLU A 11 -25.51 24.08 17.73
N MET A 12 -24.80 23.05 18.21
CA MET A 12 -23.34 22.91 18.26
C MET A 12 -22.57 23.68 19.34
N LEU A 13 -22.06 22.95 20.33
CA LEU A 13 -20.60 22.84 20.53
C LEU A 13 -20.25 21.44 21.06
N ASN A 14 -19.84 20.63 20.10
CA ASN A 14 -19.05 19.40 20.16
C ASN A 14 -18.11 19.31 21.37
N SER A 15 -18.25 18.27 22.19
CA SER A 15 -17.22 17.84 23.14
C SER A 15 -17.29 16.33 23.32
N SER A 16 -16.95 15.60 22.25
CA SER A 16 -16.57 14.19 22.38
C SER A 16 -15.06 14.09 22.60
N PRO A 17 -14.60 13.20 23.50
CA PRO A 17 -13.22 13.15 23.95
C PRO A 17 -12.33 12.31 23.03
N VAL A 18 -11.03 12.49 23.21
CA VAL A 18 -9.91 11.63 22.81
C VAL A 18 -9.46 11.73 21.35
N GLN A 19 -8.34 12.43 21.13
CA GLN A 19 -7.42 12.04 20.06
C GLN A 19 -6.17 11.46 20.70
N HIS A 20 -6.14 10.14 20.73
CA HIS A 20 -4.94 9.35 20.95
C HIS A 20 -3.85 9.82 19.98
N ASN A 21 -2.65 9.96 20.53
CA ASN A 21 -1.39 10.11 19.82
C ASN A 21 -1.28 9.03 18.72
N SER A 22 -1.68 9.35 17.49
CA SER A 22 -1.55 8.48 16.33
C SER A 22 -0.11 8.55 15.85
N SER A 23 0.75 7.68 16.38
CA SER A 23 1.94 7.27 15.66
C SER A 23 1.53 6.90 14.23
N PRO A 24 2.23 7.35 13.18
CA PRO A 24 1.91 6.94 11.82
C PRO A 24 1.98 5.42 11.78
N THR A 25 0.85 4.77 11.52
CA THR A 25 0.83 3.32 11.29
C THR A 25 1.76 3.06 10.11
N GLU A 26 2.82 2.31 10.33
CA GLU A 26 3.78 1.98 9.28
C GLU A 26 3.03 1.29 8.14
N TRP A 27 3.23 1.78 6.91
CA TRP A 27 2.48 1.25 5.76
C TRP A 27 2.81 -0.23 5.56
N GLN A 28 1.77 -1.02 5.28
CA GLN A 28 1.89 -2.44 5.00
C GLN A 28 1.34 -2.76 3.61
N PRO A 29 1.99 -3.63 2.84
CA PRO A 29 1.50 -4.04 1.54
C PRO A 29 0.20 -4.86 1.65
N PRO A 30 -0.70 -4.77 0.65
CA PRO A 30 -1.92 -5.56 0.62
C PRO A 30 -1.60 -7.06 0.52
N LEU A 31 -2.45 -7.91 1.12
CA LEU A 31 -2.32 -9.37 1.03
C LEU A 31 -2.69 -9.90 -0.35
N ASN A 32 -3.74 -9.33 -0.97
CA ASN A 32 -4.15 -9.63 -2.33
C ASN A 32 -3.58 -8.57 -3.27
N LEU A 33 -2.87 -9.02 -4.31
CA LEU A 33 -2.25 -8.14 -5.31
C LEU A 33 -3.17 -7.87 -6.52
N THR A 34 -4.32 -8.53 -6.61
CA THR A 34 -5.29 -8.32 -7.70
C THR A 34 -5.80 -6.87 -7.66
N GLY A 35 -5.75 -6.18 -8.80
CA GLY A 35 -6.22 -4.79 -8.93
C GLY A 35 -5.36 -3.73 -8.25
N VAL A 36 -4.17 -4.08 -7.76
CA VAL A 36 -3.17 -3.15 -7.21
C VAL A 36 -2.61 -2.28 -8.34
N SER A 37 -2.48 -0.96 -8.12
CA SER A 37 -1.96 -0.04 -9.13
C SER A 37 -0.44 -0.14 -9.28
N ILE A 38 0.11 0.49 -10.33
CA ILE A 38 1.57 0.55 -10.56
C ILE A 38 2.29 1.25 -9.39
N GLU A 39 1.69 2.31 -8.85
CA GLU A 39 2.24 3.05 -7.70
C GLU A 39 2.26 2.17 -6.44
N GLU A 40 1.23 1.36 -6.23
CA GLU A 40 1.15 0.46 -5.09
C GLU A 40 2.12 -0.73 -5.23
N VAL A 41 2.29 -1.28 -6.44
CA VAL A 41 3.35 -2.26 -6.75
C VAL A 41 4.71 -1.65 -6.39
N SER A 42 4.97 -0.40 -6.78
CA SER A 42 6.23 0.29 -6.45
C SER A 42 6.50 0.36 -4.95
N ARG A 43 5.47 0.63 -4.14
CA ARG A 43 5.58 0.61 -2.66
C ARG A 43 5.85 -0.80 -2.12
N CYS A 44 5.23 -1.82 -2.70
CA CYS A 44 5.47 -3.22 -2.35
C CYS A 44 6.93 -3.63 -2.61
N LEU A 45 7.49 -3.25 -3.76
CA LEU A 45 8.88 -3.55 -4.12
C LEU A 45 9.86 -2.89 -3.15
N LYS A 46 9.60 -1.64 -2.76
CA LYS A 46 10.40 -0.93 -1.74
C LYS A 46 10.32 -1.61 -0.37
N PHE A 47 9.14 -2.06 0.03
CA PHE A 47 8.93 -2.75 1.31
C PHE A 47 9.72 -4.06 1.42
N ILE A 48 9.81 -4.83 0.34
CA ILE A 48 10.67 -6.02 0.33
C ILE A 48 12.15 -5.67 0.11
N GLY A 49 12.54 -4.39 0.09
CA GLY A 49 13.91 -3.94 -0.04
C GLY A 49 14.50 -4.26 -1.41
N LEU A 50 13.77 -3.94 -2.48
CA LEU A 50 14.33 -3.87 -3.84
C LEU A 50 14.85 -2.44 -4.12
N PRO A 51 15.96 -2.32 -4.85
CA PRO A 51 16.56 -1.03 -5.17
C PRO A 51 15.71 -0.20 -6.14
N ASP A 52 15.89 1.12 -6.12
CA ASP A 52 15.07 2.07 -6.87
C ASP A 52 15.15 1.91 -8.40
N ASP A 53 16.27 1.39 -8.93
CA ASP A 53 16.42 1.06 -10.35
C ASP A 53 15.45 -0.06 -10.77
N ILE A 54 15.30 -1.10 -9.95
CA ILE A 54 14.31 -2.16 -10.18
C ILE A 54 12.89 -1.64 -10.02
N VAL A 55 12.63 -0.78 -9.03
CA VAL A 55 11.32 -0.16 -8.87
C VAL A 55 10.97 0.64 -10.13
N SER A 56 11.92 1.42 -10.65
CA SER A 56 11.74 2.23 -11.85
C SER A 56 11.48 1.38 -13.08
N LEU A 57 12.13 0.21 -13.21
CA LEU A 57 11.89 -0.76 -14.28
C LEU A 57 10.43 -1.26 -14.28
N PHE A 58 9.89 -1.60 -13.11
CA PHE A 58 8.48 -2.04 -13.02
C PHE A 58 7.51 -0.91 -13.38
N VAL A 59 7.84 0.33 -13.03
CA VAL A 59 7.04 1.50 -13.44
C VAL A 59 7.10 1.72 -14.95
N SER A 60 8.29 1.64 -15.56
CA SER A 60 8.46 1.86 -17.01
C SER A 60 7.74 0.79 -17.84
N GLU A 61 7.77 -0.46 -17.39
CA GLU A 61 7.07 -1.58 -18.00
C GLU A 61 5.57 -1.62 -17.65
N LYS A 62 5.08 -0.65 -16.87
CA LYS A 62 3.67 -0.51 -16.45
C LYS A 62 3.14 -1.78 -15.76
N ILE A 63 3.93 -2.34 -14.87
CA ILE A 63 3.57 -3.55 -14.12
C ILE A 63 2.58 -3.18 -13.00
N ASP A 64 1.30 -3.39 -13.26
CA ASP A 64 0.25 -3.37 -12.23
C ASP A 64 0.19 -4.72 -11.48
N GLY A 65 -0.68 -4.82 -10.48
CA GLY A 65 -0.84 -6.01 -9.66
C GLY A 65 -1.29 -7.25 -10.44
N ASN A 66 -2.09 -7.08 -11.49
CA ASN A 66 -2.58 -8.22 -12.28
C ASN A 66 -1.48 -8.79 -13.17
N LEU A 67 -0.66 -7.93 -13.78
CA LEU A 67 0.51 -8.35 -14.54
C LEU A 67 1.60 -8.88 -13.60
N PHE A 68 1.77 -8.28 -12.41
CA PHE A 68 2.75 -8.73 -11.44
C PHE A 68 2.52 -10.18 -11.00
N LEU A 69 1.27 -10.58 -10.79
CA LEU A 69 0.87 -11.96 -10.47
C LEU A 69 1.17 -12.96 -11.60
N GLN A 70 1.35 -12.50 -12.84
CA GLN A 70 1.65 -13.33 -14.01
C GLN A 70 3.14 -13.45 -14.29
N LEU A 71 3.99 -12.66 -13.63
CA LEU A 71 5.44 -12.73 -13.83
C LEU A 71 5.99 -14.07 -13.38
N THR A 72 6.75 -14.71 -14.26
CA THR A 72 7.40 -16.01 -14.00
C THR A 72 8.86 -15.81 -13.60
N GLU A 73 9.49 -16.86 -13.07
CA GLU A 73 10.93 -16.88 -12.83
C GLU A 73 11.72 -16.56 -14.10
N GLU A 74 11.29 -17.10 -15.24
CA GLU A 74 11.87 -16.86 -16.56
C GLU A 74 11.82 -15.38 -16.92
N ILE A 75 10.65 -14.73 -16.90
CA ILE A 75 10.54 -13.30 -17.24
C ILE A 75 11.40 -12.44 -16.29
N LEU A 76 11.35 -12.73 -14.99
CA LEU A 76 12.10 -11.96 -13.99
C LEU A 76 13.63 -12.11 -14.15
N SER A 77 14.11 -13.29 -14.50
CA SER A 77 15.55 -13.56 -14.61
C SER A 77 16.11 -13.31 -16.01
N GLU A 78 15.34 -13.57 -17.05
CA GLU A 78 15.76 -13.49 -18.44
C GLU A 78 15.38 -12.16 -19.08
N ASP A 79 14.19 -11.62 -18.86
CA ASP A 79 13.82 -10.33 -19.46
C ASP A 79 14.28 -9.17 -18.57
N PHE A 80 13.98 -9.27 -17.27
CA PHE A 80 14.30 -8.19 -16.32
C PHE A 80 15.72 -8.30 -15.77
N LYS A 81 16.44 -9.38 -16.09
CA LYS A 81 17.84 -9.63 -15.70
C LYS A 81 18.09 -9.50 -14.18
N LEU A 82 17.08 -9.85 -13.37
CA LEU A 82 17.19 -9.78 -11.92
C LEU A 82 18.10 -10.89 -11.38
N SER A 83 18.82 -10.59 -10.29
CA SER A 83 19.60 -11.61 -9.59
C SER A 83 18.69 -12.70 -8.99
N LYS A 84 19.25 -13.90 -8.79
CA LYS A 84 18.53 -15.03 -8.17
C LYS A 84 17.84 -14.66 -6.85
N LEU A 85 18.47 -13.81 -6.02
CA LEU A 85 17.90 -13.37 -4.76
C LEU A 85 16.69 -12.44 -4.97
N GLN A 86 16.77 -11.50 -5.91
CA GLN A 86 15.67 -10.59 -6.22
C GLN A 86 14.46 -11.34 -6.79
N VAL A 87 14.70 -12.27 -7.72
CA VAL A 87 13.66 -13.18 -8.24
C VAL A 87 13.00 -13.96 -7.11
N LYS A 88 13.79 -14.54 -6.19
CA LYS A 88 13.26 -15.27 -5.04
C LYS A 88 12.37 -14.39 -4.15
N LYS A 89 12.78 -13.15 -3.86
CA LYS A 89 11.99 -12.20 -3.06
C LYS A 89 10.63 -11.91 -3.72
N LEU A 90 10.63 -11.65 -5.04
CA LEU A 90 9.40 -11.36 -5.79
C LEU A 90 8.44 -12.54 -5.81
N LEU A 91 8.92 -13.73 -6.16
CA LEU A 91 8.09 -14.94 -6.21
C LEU A 91 7.54 -15.30 -4.82
N GLN A 92 8.33 -15.16 -3.76
CA GLN A 92 7.83 -15.35 -2.40
C GLN A 92 6.76 -14.31 -2.04
N PHE A 93 6.97 -13.05 -2.41
CA PHE A 93 6.02 -11.98 -2.14
C PHE A 93 4.69 -12.18 -2.87
N ILE A 94 4.72 -12.58 -4.14
CA ILE A 94 3.54 -12.97 -4.92
C ILE A 94 2.78 -14.12 -4.21
N ASN A 95 3.50 -15.05 -3.60
CA ASN A 95 2.95 -16.16 -2.83
C ASN A 95 2.61 -15.81 -1.36
N GLY A 96 2.48 -14.53 -1.03
CA GLY A 96 1.98 -14.07 0.27
C GLY A 96 3.04 -13.87 1.36
N TRP A 97 4.33 -14.09 1.08
CA TRP A 97 5.39 -13.76 2.04
C TRP A 97 5.49 -12.24 2.23
N ARG A 98 5.58 -11.80 3.49
CA ARG A 98 5.88 -10.43 3.90
C ARG A 98 6.99 -10.47 4.96
N PRO A 99 8.16 -9.82 4.76
CA PRO A 99 9.18 -9.75 5.80
C PRO A 99 8.62 -9.08 7.06
N LYS A 100 9.05 -9.57 8.23
CA LYS A 100 8.82 -8.91 9.51
C LYS A 100 9.94 -7.89 9.71
N ILE A 101 9.58 -6.64 9.96
CA ILE A 101 10.46 -5.50 10.21
C ILE A 101 10.44 -5.15 11.69
#